data_AF-A0A5T2H101-F1
#
_entry.id   AF-A0A5T2H101-F1
#
_cell.length_a   1.000
_cell.length_b   1.000
_cell.length_c   1.000
_cell.angle_alpha   90.00
_cell.angle_beta   90.00
_cell.angle_gamma   90.00
#
_symmetry.space_group_name_H-M   'P 1'
#
loop_
_entity.id
_entity.type
_entity.pdbx_description
1 polymer ?
#
loop_
_entity_poly.entity_id
_entity_poly.type
_entity_poly.pdbx_seq_one_letter_code
_entity_poly.pdbx_strand_id
1 'polypeptide(L)' 'NVRLQGVDSVMTPPARRAEAWARLVKDLPESFYAQAATEITLADAPKFADAIINNQVQGRTLVKIR' A
#
# COMPACT_ATOMS: atom_id res chain seq x y z
N ASN A 1 21.28 7.18 -21.28
CA ASN A 1 20.15 6.25 -21.49
C ASN A 1 19.04 6.56 -20.50
N VAL A 2 17.90 7.07 -20.96
CA VAL A 2 16.71 7.33 -20.13
C VAL A 2 15.58 6.43 -20.62
N ARG A 3 14.80 5.85 -19.70
CA ARG A 3 13.63 5.03 -20.01
C ARG A 3 12.41 5.56 -19.25
N LEU A 4 11.28 5.63 -19.94
CA LEU A 4 9.95 5.78 -19.34
C LEU A 4 9.24 4.43 -19.37
N GLN A 5 8.82 3.92 -18.22
CA GLN A 5 8.15 2.62 -18.09
C GLN A 5 6.83 2.79 -17.34
N GLY A 6 5.71 2.50 -18.01
CA GLY A 6 4.41 2.40 -17.36
C GLY A 6 4.34 1.19 -16.43
N VAL A 7 3.67 1.34 -15.29
CA VAL A 7 3.46 0.28 -14.31
C VAL A 7 1.95 0.16 -14.05
N ASP A 8 1.38 -1.01 -14.34
CA ASP A 8 -0.02 -1.35 -14.05
C ASP A 8 -0.07 -2.50 -13.03
N SER A 9 -0.76 -2.26 -11.91
CA SER A 9 -0.96 -3.23 -10.83
C SER A 9 -2.24 -4.06 -10.99
N VAL A 10 -3.18 -3.61 -11.84
CA VAL A 10 -4.50 -4.26 -12.00
C VAL A 10 -4.34 -5.57 -12.77
N MET A 11 -3.75 -5.51 -13.97
CA MET A 11 -3.64 -6.66 -14.88
C MET A 11 -2.28 -7.36 -14.80
N THR A 12 -1.53 -7.18 -13.70
CA THR A 12 -0.22 -7.83 -13.53
C THR A 12 -0.36 -9.36 -13.69
N PRO A 13 0.40 -9.99 -14.61
CA PRO A 13 0.34 -11.44 -14.84
C PRO A 13 0.61 -12.25 -13.56
N PRO A 14 -0.01 -13.43 -13.38
CA PRO A 14 0.08 -14.20 -12.15
C PRO A 14 1.51 -14.48 -11.67
N ALA A 15 2.41 -14.85 -12.58
CA ALA A 15 3.80 -15.13 -12.25
C ALA A 15 4.53 -13.90 -11.67
N ARG A 16 4.38 -12.74 -12.31
CA ARG A 16 4.99 -11.48 -11.85
C ARG A 16 4.37 -10.99 -10.54
N ARG A 17 3.06 -11.19 -10.36
CA ARG A 17 2.36 -10.88 -9.10
C ARG A 17 2.93 -11.70 -7.95
N ALA A 18 3.10 -13.01 -8.13
CA ALA A 18 3.69 -13.89 -7.12
C ALA A 18 5.13 -13.51 -6.78
N GLU A 19 5.94 -13.21 -7.79
CA GLU A 19 7.32 -12.73 -7.59
C GLU A 19 7.36 -11.42 -6.78
N ALA A 20 6.51 -10.44 -7.12
CA ALA A 20 6.45 -9.17 -6.41
C ALA A 20 6.11 -9.35 -4.92
N TRP A 21 5.16 -10.23 -4.60
CA TRP A 21 4.82 -10.54 -3.20
C TRP A 21 5.97 -11.22 -2.44
N ALA A 22 6.65 -12.18 -3.06
CA ALA A 22 7.83 -12.82 -2.45
C ALA A 22 8.95 -11.80 -2.19
N ARG A 23 9.13 -10.84 -3.11
CA ARG A 23 10.08 -9.74 -2.96
C ARG A 23 9.69 -8.78 -1.84
N LEU A 24 8.41 -8.43 -1.70
CA LEU A 24 7.94 -7.55 -0.62
C LEU A 24 8.28 -8.11 0.76
N VAL A 25 8.08 -9.42 0.98
CA VAL A 25 8.43 -10.09 2.24
C VAL A 25 9.94 -10.08 2.49
N LYS A 26 10.73 -10.26 1.43
CA LYS A 26 12.20 -10.30 1.54
C LYS A 26 12.81 -8.92 1.78
N ASP A 27 12.30 -7.90 1.09
CA ASP A 27 12.99 -6.62 0.93
C ASP A 27 12.46 -5.52 1.86
N LEU A 28 11.22 -5.62 2.35
CA LEU A 28 10.69 -4.65 3.32
C LEU A 28 11.16 -5.00 4.75
N PRO A 29 11.80 -4.05 5.47
CA PRO A 29 12.21 -4.30 6.84
C PRO A 29 11.01 -4.32 7.78
N GLU A 30 11.07 -5.10 8.86
CA GLU A 30 10.00 -5.19 9.86
C GLU A 30 9.58 -3.82 10.41
N SER A 31 10.54 -2.92 10.59
CA SER A 31 10.29 -1.55 11.07
C SER A 31 9.36 -0.74 10.16
N PHE A 32 9.29 -1.07 8.87
CA PHE A 32 8.42 -0.39 7.91
C PHE A 32 6.95 -0.51 8.31
N TYR A 33 6.51 -1.69 8.75
CA TYR A 33 5.10 -1.92 9.07
C TYR A 33 4.64 -1.11 10.28
N ALA A 34 5.48 -1.02 11.32
CA ALA A 34 5.20 -0.21 12.50
C ALA A 34 5.24 1.30 12.23
N GLN A 35 6.12 1.75 11.33
CA GLN A 35 6.27 3.17 11.02
C GLN A 35 5.23 3.69 10.02
N ALA A 36 4.82 2.84 9.06
CA ALA A 36 3.97 3.26 7.96
C ALA A 36 2.47 3.10 8.26
N ALA A 37 2.06 2.16 9.12
CA ALA A 37 0.66 1.83 9.31
C ALA A 37 -0.04 2.76 10.32
N THR A 38 -1.17 3.34 9.91
CA THR A 38 -2.18 3.91 10.80
C THR A 38 -3.40 3.00 10.79
N GLU A 39 -3.67 2.31 11.90
CA GLU A 39 -4.82 1.41 12.01
C GLU A 39 -6.11 2.20 12.29
N ILE A 40 -7.18 1.87 11.55
CA ILE A 40 -8.51 2.49 11.67
C ILE A 40 -9.60 1.41 11.69
N THR A 41 -10.79 1.76 12.18
CA THR A 41 -11.97 0.88 12.04
C THR A 41 -12.62 1.04 10.67
N LEU A 42 -13.50 0.10 10.31
CA LEU A 42 -14.31 0.26 9.08
C LEU A 42 -15.19 1.52 9.11
N ALA A 43 -15.67 1.94 10.28
CA ALA A 43 -16.51 3.14 10.42
C ALA A 43 -15.73 4.43 10.10
N ASP A 44 -14.41 4.43 10.30
CA ASP A 44 -13.55 5.58 10.02
C ASP A 44 -13.21 5.72 8.52
N ALA A 45 -13.52 4.72 7.69
CA ALA A 45 -13.10 4.69 6.29
C ALA A 45 -13.54 5.91 5.46
N PRO A 46 -14.78 6.43 5.56
CA PRO A 46 -15.17 7.63 4.80
C PRO A 46 -14.33 8.86 5.18
N LYS A 47 -14.13 9.08 6.49
CA LYS A 47 -13.32 10.18 7.01
C LYS A 47 -11.87 10.12 6.51
N PHE A 48 -11.27 8.93 6.54
CA PHE A 48 -9.88 8.77 6.07
C PHE A 48 -9.77 8.83 4.54
N ALA A 49 -10.80 8.44 3.80
CA ALA A 49 -10.85 8.64 2.36
C ALA A 49 -10.79 10.13 2.00
N ASP A 50 -11.59 10.97 2.68
CA ASP A 50 -11.54 12.43 2.49
C ASP A 50 -10.16 13.00 2.84
N ALA A 51 -9.54 12.52 3.93
CA ALA A 51 -8.20 12.94 4.32
C ALA A 51 -7.13 12.52 3.30
N ILE A 52 -7.25 11.34 2.66
CA ILE A 52 -6.37 10.89 1.58
C ILE A 52 -6.46 11.83 0.38
N ILE A 53 -7.68 12.14 -0.08
CA ILE A 53 -7.89 13.01 -1.25
C ILE A 53 -7.39 14.44 -0.99
N ASN A 54 -7.54 14.92 0.26
CA ASN A 54 -7.06 16.25 0.66
C ASN A 54 -5.57 16.28 1.03
N ASN A 55 -4.81 15.19 0.81
CA ASN A 55 -3.38 15.08 1.13
C ASN A 55 -3.05 15.36 2.62
N GLN A 56 -3.92 14.91 3.52
CA GLN A 56 -3.82 15.11 4.97
C GLN A 56 -3.33 13.88 5.73
N VAL A 57 -2.95 12.81 5.02
CA VAL A 57 -2.42 11.58 5.60
C VAL A 57 -1.01 11.30 5.09
N GLN A 58 -0.24 10.62 5.92
CA GLN A 58 1.08 10.09 5.59
C GLN A 58 1.11 8.59 5.85
N GLY A 59 1.95 7.86 5.12
CA GLY A 59 2.09 6.41 5.29
C GLY A 59 0.95 5.62 4.63
N ARG A 60 0.41 4.64 5.37
CA ARG A 60 -0.57 3.65 4.91
C ARG A 60 -1.71 3.53 5.92
N THR A 61 -2.95 3.69 5.45
CA THR A 61 -4.15 3.46 6.26
C THR A 61 -4.51 1.97 6.26
N LEU A 62 -4.40 1.31 7.42
CA LEU A 62 -4.77 -0.09 7.61
C LEU A 62 -6.18 -0.16 8.20
N VAL A 63 -7.12 -0.81 7.52
CA VAL A 63 -8.49 -0.96 8.01
C VAL A 63 -8.65 -2.30 8.71
N LYS A 64 -8.92 -2.28 10.01
CA LYS A 64 -9.24 -3.48 10.79
C LYS A 64 -10.71 -3.85 10.60
N ILE A 65 -10.94 -5.05 10.07
CA ILE A 65 -12.28 -5.60 9.78
C ILE A 65 -12.75 -6.60 10.84
N ARG A 66 -11.81 -7.20 11.59
CA ARG A 66 -12.07 -8.20 12.64
C ARG A 66 -11.33 -7.82 13.91
#